data_AF-A0A353QGY4-F1
#
_entry.id   AF-A0A353QGY4-F1
#
_cell.length_a   1.000
_cell.length_b   1.000
_cell.length_c   1.000
_cell.angle_alpha   90.00
_cell.angle_beta   90.00
_cell.angle_gamma   90.00
#
_symmetry.space_group_name_H-M   'P 1'
#
loop_
_entity.id
_entity.type
_entity.pdbx_description
1 polymer ?
#
loop_
_entity_poly.entity_id
_entity_poly.type
_entity_poly.pdbx_seq_one_letter_code
_entity_poly.pdbx_strand_id
1 'polypeptide(L)'
;PGRVLHIDGDQEYLDYCLKHYSKLGLEAYGVYVPETEQPKQVKKLIAQYQPDMIIMTGHDGYSRKKRSGNELDHYYHSKYFVQAVRNARLLRPDKDSLVIFAGACQSHYEAILEAGANYASSPERKLINCYDPVLVAETVCFTPLGKTADIVAVIGNTITGREGIGGIETRGLLRTSLPAPTHSNH
;
A
#
# COMPACT_ATOMS: atom_id res chain seq x y z
N PRO A 1 -2.10 -7.15 15.51
CA PRO A 1 -1.62 -6.97 14.11
C PRO A 1 -1.35 -5.48 13.87
N GLY A 2 -0.57 -5.13 12.86
CA GLY A 2 -0.37 -3.72 12.47
C GLY A 2 -1.67 -3.08 11.96
N ARG A 3 -1.83 -1.77 12.20
CA ARG A 3 -2.97 -0.97 11.76
C ARG A 3 -2.77 -0.45 10.34
N VAL A 4 -3.78 -0.61 9.50
CA VAL A 4 -3.76 -0.19 8.09
C VAL A 4 -4.52 1.12 7.88
N LEU A 5 -3.95 2.03 7.10
CA LEU A 5 -4.67 3.13 6.47
C LEU A 5 -4.73 2.89 4.96
N HIS A 6 -5.92 2.71 4.40
CA HIS A 6 -6.13 2.56 2.97
C HIS A 6 -6.69 3.86 2.38
N ILE A 7 -5.89 4.51 1.53
CA ILE A 7 -6.29 5.67 0.73
C ILE A 7 -6.54 5.18 -0.69
N ASP A 8 -7.74 5.41 -1.21
CA ASP A 8 -8.11 4.98 -2.56
C ASP A 8 -8.75 6.11 -3.37
N GLY A 9 -8.44 6.18 -4.66
CA GLY A 9 -9.09 7.05 -5.64
C GLY A 9 -10.45 6.53 -6.12
N ASP A 10 -10.83 5.32 -5.73
CA ASP A 10 -12.13 4.68 -6.01
C ASP A 10 -12.86 4.28 -4.72
N GLN A 11 -14.05 4.82 -4.51
CA GLN A 11 -14.85 4.55 -3.30
C GLN A 11 -15.39 3.12 -3.26
N GLU A 12 -15.77 2.55 -4.40
CA GLU A 12 -16.36 1.22 -4.45
C GLU A 12 -15.30 0.16 -4.14
N TYR A 13 -14.10 0.31 -4.72
CA TYR A 13 -12.97 -0.58 -4.43
C TYR A 13 -12.50 -0.46 -2.99
N LEU A 14 -12.48 0.76 -2.44
CA LEU A 14 -12.18 0.97 -1.03
C LEU A 14 -13.16 0.18 -0.15
N ASP A 15 -14.47 0.28 -0.41
CA ASP A 15 -15.49 -0.41 0.38
C ASP A 15 -15.35 -1.95 0.30
N TYR A 16 -14.97 -2.50 -0.86
CA TYR A 16 -14.66 -3.93 -0.99
C TYR A 16 -13.42 -4.32 -0.18
N CYS A 17 -12.35 -3.52 -0.23
CA CYS A 17 -11.14 -3.78 0.52
C CYS A 17 -11.38 -3.74 2.03
N LEU A 18 -12.12 -2.74 2.53
CA LEU A 18 -12.48 -2.61 3.95
C LEU A 18 -13.29 -3.82 4.46
N LYS A 19 -14.24 -4.31 3.67
CA LYS A 19 -14.97 -5.56 4.00
C LYS A 19 -14.03 -6.76 4.06
N HIS A 20 -13.02 -6.81 3.20
CA HIS A 20 -12.05 -7.90 3.19
C HIS A 20 -11.09 -7.84 4.39
N TYR A 21 -10.54 -6.66 4.72
CA TYR A 21 -9.75 -6.47 5.94
C TYR A 21 -10.49 -6.93 7.19
N SER A 22 -11.78 -6.55 7.32
CA SER A 22 -12.60 -6.95 8.46
C SER A 22 -12.75 -8.47 8.58
N LYS A 23 -12.97 -9.18 7.46
CA LYS A 23 -13.04 -10.65 7.43
C LYS A 23 -11.72 -11.32 7.85
N LEU A 24 -10.59 -10.67 7.57
CA LEU A 24 -9.25 -11.14 7.95
C LEU A 24 -8.85 -10.73 9.37
N GLY A 25 -9.69 -10.00 10.10
CA GLY A 25 -9.39 -9.53 11.46
C GLY A 25 -8.33 -8.41 11.51
N LEU A 26 -8.18 -7.65 10.42
CA LEU A 26 -7.26 -6.51 10.34
C LEU A 26 -8.00 -5.21 10.66
N GLU A 27 -7.41 -4.40 11.55
CA GLU A 27 -7.87 -3.03 11.80
C GLU A 27 -7.43 -2.13 10.64
N ALA A 28 -8.40 -1.67 9.84
CA ALA A 28 -8.15 -0.80 8.69
C ALA A 28 -9.07 0.43 8.70
N TYR A 29 -8.49 1.60 8.46
CA TYR A 29 -9.22 2.84 8.17
C TYR A 29 -9.19 3.10 6.67
N GLY A 30 -10.34 3.39 6.07
CA GLY A 30 -10.43 3.74 4.66
C GLY A 30 -10.75 5.22 4.46
N VAL A 31 -10.06 5.87 3.53
CA VAL A 31 -10.32 7.26 3.16
C VAL A 31 -10.30 7.40 1.64
N TYR A 32 -11.45 7.75 1.07
CA TYR A 32 -11.52 8.10 -0.35
C TYR A 32 -10.83 9.43 -0.61
N VAL A 33 -9.82 9.41 -1.48
CA VAL A 33 -9.08 10.59 -1.92
C VAL A 33 -8.69 10.42 -3.39
N PRO A 34 -9.17 11.28 -4.30
CA PRO A 34 -8.73 11.28 -5.70
C PRO A 34 -7.21 11.32 -5.80
N GLU A 35 -6.65 10.63 -6.79
CA GLU A 35 -5.20 10.41 -6.93
C GLU A 35 -4.42 11.72 -6.94
N THR A 36 -4.97 12.74 -7.60
CA THR A 36 -4.41 14.10 -7.69
C THR A 36 -4.29 14.81 -6.33
N GLU A 37 -5.13 14.44 -5.36
CA GLU A 37 -5.22 15.05 -4.04
C GLU A 37 -4.50 14.23 -2.95
N GLN A 38 -4.20 12.94 -3.19
CA GLN A 38 -3.49 12.09 -2.25
C GLN A 38 -2.18 12.72 -1.72
N PRO A 39 -1.32 13.35 -2.56
CA PRO A 39 -0.10 13.98 -2.07
C PRO A 39 -0.33 15.07 -1.04
N LYS A 40 -1.45 15.80 -1.15
CA LYS A 40 -1.78 16.90 -0.25
C LYS A 40 -2.37 16.41 1.07
N GLN A 41 -3.08 15.28 1.03
CA GLN A 41 -3.79 14.75 2.20
C GLN A 41 -2.97 13.76 3.03
N VAL A 42 -2.05 13.02 2.40
CA VAL A 42 -1.33 11.88 3.04
C VAL A 42 -0.70 12.25 4.38
N LYS A 43 -0.09 13.44 4.49
CA LYS A 43 0.56 13.89 5.73
C LYS A 43 -0.45 14.07 6.88
N LYS A 44 -1.60 14.68 6.59
CA LYS A 44 -2.68 14.89 7.56
C LYS A 44 -3.26 13.55 8.01
N LEU A 45 -3.47 12.64 7.06
CA LEU A 45 -4.06 11.33 7.33
C LEU A 45 -3.12 10.45 8.16
N ILE A 46 -1.80 10.45 7.87
CA ILE A 46 -0.81 9.76 8.71
C ILE A 46 -0.83 10.30 10.15
N ALA A 47 -0.89 11.62 10.32
CA ALA A 47 -0.95 12.23 11.64
C ALA A 47 -2.24 11.89 12.41
N GLN A 48 -3.37 11.81 11.70
CA GLN A 48 -4.68 11.51 12.28
C GLN A 48 -4.82 10.04 12.70
N TYR A 49 -4.48 9.10 11.81
CA TYR A 49 -4.74 7.67 12.02
C TYR A 49 -3.56 6.92 12.64
N GLN A 50 -2.35 7.49 12.57
CA GLN A 50 -1.11 6.88 13.05
C GLN A 50 -0.96 5.41 12.62
N PRO A 51 -1.00 5.12 11.30
CA PRO A 51 -0.94 3.74 10.80
C PRO A 51 0.47 3.14 10.90
N ASP A 52 0.55 1.82 11.01
CA ASP A 52 1.79 1.05 10.83
C ASP A 52 2.04 0.74 9.34
N MET A 53 0.96 0.60 8.57
CA MET A 53 0.99 0.39 7.13
C MET A 53 0.00 1.31 6.41
N ILE A 54 0.42 1.89 5.30
CA ILE A 54 -0.44 2.69 4.42
C ILE A 54 -0.51 2.06 3.03
N ILE A 55 -1.72 1.98 2.48
CA ILE A 55 -1.99 1.61 1.09
C ILE A 55 -2.47 2.86 0.37
N MET A 56 -1.86 3.18 -0.77
CA MET A 56 -2.25 4.30 -1.64
C MET A 56 -2.52 3.79 -3.05
N THR A 57 -3.80 3.59 -3.36
CA THR A 57 -4.29 2.99 -4.61
C THR A 57 -5.31 3.93 -5.29
N GLY A 58 -5.85 3.50 -6.42
CA GLY A 58 -6.77 4.26 -7.25
C GLY A 58 -6.67 3.77 -8.69
N HIS A 59 -6.67 4.69 -9.64
CA HIS A 59 -6.54 4.43 -11.06
C HIS A 59 -5.20 4.93 -11.59
N ASP A 60 -4.65 4.21 -12.55
CA ASP A 60 -3.53 4.69 -13.35
C ASP A 60 -3.61 4.08 -14.75
N GLY A 61 -2.70 4.47 -15.61
CA GLY A 61 -2.65 3.96 -16.97
C GLY A 61 -1.52 4.59 -17.75
N TYR A 62 -0.95 3.82 -18.66
CA TYR A 62 0.12 4.29 -19.54
C TYR A 62 -0.46 4.89 -20.84
N SER A 63 -0.01 6.08 -21.20
CA SER A 63 -0.45 6.81 -22.39
C SER A 63 0.70 7.09 -23.35
N ARG A 64 0.77 6.29 -24.42
CA ARG A 64 1.71 6.46 -25.55
C ARG A 64 1.59 7.82 -26.27
N LYS A 65 0.48 8.54 -26.08
CA LYS A 65 0.21 9.82 -26.75
C LYS A 65 0.94 11.00 -26.09
N LYS A 66 1.36 10.84 -24.83
CA LYS A 66 2.07 11.89 -24.11
C LYS A 66 3.54 11.87 -24.55
N ARG A 67 3.95 12.88 -25.32
CA ARG A 67 5.35 13.08 -25.72
C ARG A 67 6.04 13.94 -24.66
N SER A 68 6.67 13.30 -23.68
CA SER A 68 7.53 13.97 -22.69
C SER A 68 8.91 13.32 -22.66
N GLY A 69 9.94 14.10 -22.36
CA GLY A 69 11.29 13.62 -22.07
C GLY A 69 11.40 12.97 -20.68
N ASN A 70 10.38 13.13 -19.83
CA ASN A 70 10.26 12.43 -18.54
C ASN A 70 9.26 11.27 -18.67
N GLU A 71 9.71 10.05 -18.38
CA GLU A 71 8.91 8.82 -18.51
C GLU A 71 7.66 8.84 -17.63
N LEU A 72 7.75 9.41 -16.42
CA LEU A 72 6.63 9.52 -15.47
C LEU A 72 5.43 10.29 -16.03
N ASP A 73 5.65 11.23 -16.95
CA ASP A 73 4.57 12.02 -17.52
C ASP A 73 3.67 11.17 -18.43
N HIS A 74 4.15 10.03 -18.93
CA HIS A 74 3.37 9.14 -19.80
C HIS A 74 2.25 8.43 -19.03
N TYR A 75 2.30 8.43 -17.70
CA TYR A 75 1.29 7.83 -16.83
C TYR A 75 0.25 8.87 -16.40
N TYR A 76 -0.99 8.45 -16.12
CA TYR A 76 -2.04 9.39 -15.68
C TYR A 76 -1.80 9.86 -14.25
N HIS A 77 -1.49 8.93 -13.35
CA HIS A 77 -1.46 9.20 -11.91
C HIS A 77 -0.20 8.73 -11.17
N SER A 78 0.72 7.99 -11.80
CA SER A 78 1.98 7.55 -11.17
C SER A 78 2.74 8.66 -10.46
N LYS A 79 2.80 9.86 -11.05
CA LYS A 79 3.46 11.03 -10.43
C LYS A 79 2.84 11.44 -9.09
N TYR A 80 1.54 11.24 -8.90
CA TYR A 80 0.87 11.55 -7.64
C TYR A 80 1.15 10.48 -6.59
N PHE A 81 1.16 9.19 -6.95
CA PHE A 81 1.61 8.13 -6.04
C PHE A 81 3.05 8.36 -5.58
N VAL A 82 3.96 8.66 -6.51
CA VAL A 82 5.36 9.03 -6.21
C VAL A 82 5.44 10.20 -5.23
N GLN A 83 4.68 11.27 -5.48
CA GLN A 83 4.70 12.44 -4.59
C GLN A 83 4.07 12.14 -3.22
N ALA A 84 3.02 11.32 -3.16
CA ALA A 84 2.39 10.91 -1.91
C ALA A 84 3.33 10.05 -1.06
N VAL A 85 4.05 9.09 -1.68
CA VAL A 85 5.09 8.28 -1.02
C VAL A 85 6.20 9.18 -0.45
N ARG A 86 6.74 10.11 -1.26
CA ARG A 86 7.75 11.08 -0.79
C ARG A 86 7.24 11.89 0.40
N ASN A 87 6.00 12.37 0.33
CA ASN A 87 5.39 13.15 1.39
C ASN A 87 5.18 12.34 2.67
N ALA A 88 4.83 11.06 2.58
CA ALA A 88 4.77 10.15 3.71
C ALA A 88 6.15 9.94 4.33
N ARG A 89 7.18 9.73 3.50
CA ARG A 89 8.57 9.55 3.95
C ARG A 89 9.19 10.79 4.58
N LEU A 90 8.70 12.00 4.27
CA LEU A 90 9.08 13.20 5.03
C LEU A 90 8.59 13.17 6.49
N LEU A 91 7.53 12.42 6.81
CA LEU A 91 7.02 12.28 8.20
C LEU A 91 7.50 10.99 8.88
N ARG A 92 7.68 9.92 8.11
CA ARG A 92 8.13 8.60 8.57
C ARG A 92 9.22 8.08 7.62
N PRO A 93 10.46 8.57 7.75
CA PRO A 93 11.55 8.23 6.82
C PRO A 93 11.93 6.76 6.83
N ASP A 94 11.83 6.13 8.00
CA ASP A 94 12.18 4.73 8.20
C ASP A 94 11.13 3.78 7.59
N LYS A 95 11.60 2.82 6.78
CA LYS A 95 10.75 1.91 5.99
C LYS A 95 10.07 0.83 6.82
N ASP A 96 10.62 0.52 8.00
CA ASP A 96 10.05 -0.45 8.93
C ASP A 96 9.03 0.20 9.89
N SER A 97 9.15 1.51 10.14
CA SER A 97 8.22 2.29 10.98
C SER A 97 6.90 2.64 10.30
N LEU A 98 6.88 2.68 8.97
CA LEU A 98 5.69 2.86 8.15
C LEU A 98 5.87 2.06 6.86
N VAL A 99 5.17 0.95 6.75
CA VAL A 99 5.15 0.16 5.52
C VAL A 99 4.25 0.85 4.50
N ILE A 100 4.72 1.00 3.27
CA ILE A 100 3.97 1.67 2.20
C ILE A 100 3.76 0.71 1.02
N PHE A 101 2.50 0.45 0.69
CA PHE A 101 2.09 -0.05 -0.63
C PHE A 101 1.56 1.12 -1.46
N ALA A 102 1.98 1.27 -2.71
CA ALA A 102 1.45 2.31 -3.58
C ALA A 102 1.36 1.91 -5.06
N GLY A 103 0.38 2.47 -5.75
CA GLY A 103 0.18 2.30 -7.18
C GLY A 103 -1.17 1.67 -7.54
N ALA A 104 -1.47 1.66 -8.82
CA ALA A 104 -2.64 1.05 -9.42
C ALA A 104 -2.26 0.20 -10.64
N CYS A 105 -3.26 -0.23 -11.40
CA CYS A 105 -3.06 -0.89 -12.68
C CYS A 105 -2.15 -0.06 -13.61
N GLN A 106 -1.11 -0.68 -14.15
CA GLN A 106 -0.15 -0.07 -15.07
C GLN A 106 0.64 1.12 -14.50
N SER A 107 0.75 1.26 -13.19
CA SER A 107 1.60 2.31 -12.59
C SER A 107 3.08 2.12 -12.93
N HIS A 108 3.83 3.22 -12.86
CA HIS A 108 5.29 3.23 -12.99
C HIS A 108 5.93 2.70 -11.70
N TYR A 109 6.00 1.37 -11.62
CA TYR A 109 6.52 0.61 -10.49
C TYR A 109 7.87 1.12 -9.95
N GLU A 110 8.85 1.30 -10.83
CA GLU A 110 10.22 1.65 -10.46
C GLU A 110 10.27 3.00 -9.75
N ALA A 111 9.59 4.00 -10.30
CA ALA A 111 9.54 5.34 -9.72
C ALA A 111 8.86 5.37 -8.33
N ILE A 112 7.85 4.51 -8.11
CA ILE A 112 7.16 4.40 -6.82
C ILE A 112 8.06 3.75 -5.77
N LEU A 113 8.82 2.71 -6.13
CA LEU A 113 9.80 2.13 -5.22
C LEU A 113 10.95 3.08 -4.91
N GLU A 114 11.49 3.77 -5.93
CA GLU A 114 12.53 4.80 -5.75
C GLU A 114 12.06 5.95 -4.86
N ALA A 115 10.77 6.31 -4.92
CA ALA A 115 10.16 7.29 -4.02
C ALA A 115 10.16 6.85 -2.55
N GLY A 116 10.30 5.54 -2.31
CA GLY A 116 10.53 4.95 -1.00
C GLY A 116 9.42 4.03 -0.50
N ALA A 117 8.55 3.55 -1.38
CA ALA A 117 7.55 2.53 -1.05
C ALA A 117 8.23 1.19 -0.69
N ASN A 118 7.54 0.36 0.10
CA ASN A 118 7.96 -1.02 0.38
C ASN A 118 7.48 -1.96 -0.73
N TYR A 119 6.25 -1.73 -1.20
CA TYR A 119 5.61 -2.49 -2.26
C TYR A 119 5.01 -1.54 -3.28
N ALA A 120 5.02 -1.95 -4.54
CA ALA A 120 4.39 -1.21 -5.62
C ALA A 120 3.74 -2.16 -6.63
N SER A 121 2.68 -1.68 -7.28
CA SER A 121 1.97 -2.43 -8.30
C SER A 121 2.58 -2.26 -9.69
N SER A 122 2.24 -3.23 -10.54
CA SER A 122 2.45 -3.31 -11.98
C SER A 122 3.91 -3.22 -12.44
N PRO A 123 4.85 -4.05 -11.94
CA PRO A 123 6.21 -4.12 -12.47
C PRO A 123 6.22 -4.40 -13.99
N GLU A 124 5.33 -5.28 -14.46
CA GLU A 124 5.15 -5.55 -15.89
C GLU A 124 4.10 -4.64 -16.58
N ARG A 125 3.65 -3.56 -15.91
CA ARG A 125 2.67 -2.59 -16.42
C ARG A 125 1.33 -3.24 -16.85
N LYS A 126 0.92 -4.29 -16.13
CA LYS A 126 -0.34 -5.06 -16.30
C LYS A 126 -1.43 -4.65 -15.30
N LEU A 127 -2.66 -5.14 -15.53
CA LEU A 127 -3.76 -5.03 -14.57
C LEU A 127 -3.46 -5.86 -13.32
N ILE A 128 -3.86 -5.36 -12.15
CA ILE A 128 -3.76 -6.08 -10.87
C ILE A 128 -5.15 -6.31 -10.28
N ASN A 129 -5.26 -7.27 -9.38
CA ASN A 129 -6.50 -7.50 -8.65
C ASN A 129 -6.66 -6.47 -7.53
N CYS A 130 -7.88 -5.97 -7.31
CA CYS A 130 -8.15 -5.01 -6.25
C CYS A 130 -7.87 -5.55 -4.83
N TYR A 131 -7.85 -6.88 -4.64
CA TYR A 131 -7.51 -7.51 -3.37
C TYR A 131 -6.00 -7.75 -3.17
N ASP A 132 -5.15 -7.60 -4.20
CA ASP A 132 -3.71 -7.80 -4.04
C ASP A 132 -3.11 -6.90 -2.94
N PRO A 133 -3.44 -5.60 -2.84
CA PRO A 133 -2.97 -4.76 -1.74
C PRO A 133 -3.40 -5.27 -0.36
N VAL A 134 -4.62 -5.84 -0.26
CA VAL A 134 -5.16 -6.39 0.99
C VAL A 134 -4.37 -7.62 1.43
N LEU A 135 -4.02 -8.51 0.49
CA LEU A 135 -3.26 -9.74 0.77
C LEU A 135 -1.80 -9.44 1.16
N VAL A 136 -1.20 -8.40 0.56
CA VAL A 136 0.10 -7.88 1.01
C VAL A 136 0.00 -7.38 2.44
N ALA A 137 -1.00 -6.55 2.74
CA ALA A 137 -1.19 -6.03 4.09
C ALA A 137 -1.46 -7.12 5.13
N GLU A 138 -2.26 -8.13 4.79
CA GLU A 138 -2.47 -9.29 5.67
C GLU A 138 -1.15 -9.97 6.01
N THR A 139 -0.38 -10.37 5.01
CA THR A 139 0.87 -11.10 5.23
C THR A 139 1.84 -10.27 6.08
N VAL A 140 2.00 -8.98 5.80
CA VAL A 140 2.90 -8.09 6.56
C VAL A 140 2.38 -7.83 7.98
N CYS A 141 1.09 -7.54 8.15
CA CYS A 141 0.49 -7.21 9.44
C CYS A 141 0.43 -8.38 10.43
N PHE A 142 0.41 -9.62 9.92
CA PHE A 142 0.45 -10.83 10.74
C PHE A 142 1.84 -11.45 10.86
N THR A 143 2.85 -10.95 10.14
CA THR A 143 4.23 -11.36 10.36
C THR A 143 4.76 -10.76 11.68
N PRO A 144 5.36 -11.55 12.59
CA PRO A 144 5.94 -11.03 13.83
C PRO A 144 6.97 -9.93 13.59
N LEU A 145 6.96 -8.88 14.43
CA LEU A 145 7.90 -7.74 14.32
C LEU A 145 9.38 -8.15 14.24
N GLY A 146 9.76 -9.19 14.97
CA GLY A 146 11.13 -9.72 14.99
C GLY A 146 11.51 -10.53 13.73
N LYS A 147 10.61 -10.66 12.76
CA LYS A 147 10.81 -11.43 11.52
C LYS A 147 10.62 -10.54 10.30
N THR A 148 11.27 -10.94 9.22
CA THR A 148 11.03 -10.39 7.88
C THR A 148 9.78 -11.03 7.29
N ALA A 149 8.91 -10.22 6.69
CA ALA A 149 7.87 -10.69 5.80
C ALA A 149 8.54 -11.09 4.46
N ASP A 150 8.71 -12.40 4.24
CA ASP A 150 9.38 -12.93 3.05
C ASP A 150 8.69 -12.40 1.80
N ILE A 151 9.42 -11.63 0.98
CA ILE A 151 8.88 -10.98 -0.20
C ILE A 151 8.32 -11.97 -1.23
N VAL A 152 8.95 -13.15 -1.37
CA VAL A 152 8.49 -14.19 -2.27
C VAL A 152 7.17 -14.77 -1.79
N ALA A 153 7.03 -14.98 -0.48
CA ALA A 153 5.79 -15.44 0.13
C ALA A 153 4.69 -14.37 0.04
N VAL A 154 5.00 -13.12 0.39
CA VAL A 154 4.06 -11.98 0.32
C VAL A 154 3.49 -11.85 -1.09
N ILE A 155 4.36 -11.80 -2.11
CA ILE A 155 3.90 -11.67 -3.50
C ILE A 155 3.20 -12.97 -3.97
N GLY A 156 3.70 -14.14 -3.57
CA GLY A 156 3.10 -15.44 -3.91
C GLY A 156 1.70 -15.66 -3.35
N ASN A 157 1.35 -14.96 -2.26
CA ASN A 157 0.00 -14.98 -1.67
C ASN A 157 -0.98 -14.05 -2.40
N THR A 158 -0.52 -13.14 -3.25
CA THR A 158 -1.40 -12.26 -4.04
C THR A 158 -2.02 -13.01 -5.22
N ILE A 159 -3.14 -12.49 -5.75
CA ILE A 159 -3.87 -13.10 -6.87
C ILE A 159 -3.08 -12.90 -8.18
N THR A 160 -2.55 -11.70 -8.42
CA THR A 160 -1.79 -11.42 -9.66
C THR A 160 -0.34 -11.91 -9.58
N GLY A 161 0.22 -12.07 -8.38
CA GLY A 161 1.58 -12.53 -8.19
C GLY A 161 2.64 -11.54 -8.70
N ARG A 162 3.80 -12.08 -9.09
CA ARG A 162 5.00 -11.30 -9.46
C ARG A 162 4.85 -10.42 -10.70
N GLU A 163 3.90 -10.74 -11.57
CA GLU A 163 3.60 -9.90 -12.74
C GLU A 163 2.90 -8.59 -12.35
N GLY A 164 2.17 -8.64 -11.23
CA GLY A 164 1.33 -7.55 -10.74
C GLY A 164 1.91 -6.81 -9.55
N ILE A 165 2.65 -7.46 -8.65
CA ILE A 165 3.15 -6.85 -7.42
C ILE A 165 4.64 -7.11 -7.28
N GLY A 166 5.37 -6.07 -6.89
CA GLY A 166 6.77 -6.16 -6.48
C GLY A 166 7.03 -5.38 -5.19
N GLY A 167 8.25 -5.45 -4.69
CA GLY A 167 8.63 -4.74 -3.47
C GLY A 167 10.06 -4.96 -3.05
N ILE A 168 10.33 -4.64 -1.79
CA ILE A 168 11.59 -4.87 -1.09
C ILE A 168 11.36 -5.68 0.18
N GLU A 169 12.45 -6.17 0.77
CA GLU A 169 12.42 -6.80 2.09
C GLU A 169 11.80 -5.85 3.13
N THR A 170 10.86 -6.35 3.93
CA THR A 170 10.07 -5.55 4.89
C THR A 170 9.88 -6.32 6.19
N ARG A 171 10.04 -5.66 7.34
CA ARG A 171 9.75 -6.28 8.64
C ARG A 171 8.26 -6.50 8.87
N GLY A 172 7.92 -7.54 9.63
CA GLY A 172 6.56 -7.77 10.08
C GLY A 172 6.07 -6.69 11.05
N LEU A 173 4.75 -6.58 11.21
CA LEU A 173 4.12 -5.59 12.10
C LEU A 173 3.38 -6.20 13.30
N LEU A 174 3.32 -7.52 13.41
CA LEU A 174 2.62 -8.18 14.51
C LEU A 174 3.42 -8.07 15.81
N ARG A 175 2.80 -7.44 16.81
CA ARG A 175 3.28 -7.40 18.21
C ARG A 175 2.42 -8.30 19.08
N THR A 176 3.07 -9.13 19.89
CA THR A 176 2.42 -9.95 20.91
C THR A 176 2.50 -9.24 22.25
N SER A 177 1.37 -9.08 22.94
CA SER A 177 1.34 -8.57 24.31
C SER A 177 1.35 -9.72 25.32
N LEU A 178 2.01 -9.51 26.46
CA LEU A 178 1.99 -10.43 27.61
C LEU A 178 1.50 -9.69 28.87
N PRO A 179 0.56 -10.27 29.65
CA PRO A 179 -0.16 -11.50 29.33
C PRO A 179 -1.03 -11.32 28.07
N ALA A 180 -1.35 -12.43 27.40
CA ALA A 180 -2.26 -12.39 26.26
C ALA A 180 -3.57 -11.71 26.71
N PRO A 181 -4.18 -10.83 25.88
CA PRO A 181 -5.44 -10.21 26.24
C PRO A 181 -6.44 -11.31 26.57
N THR A 182 -6.99 -11.30 27.78
CA THR A 182 -8.09 -12.19 28.14
C THR A 182 -9.27 -11.76 27.28
N HIS A 183 -9.55 -12.49 26.20
CA HIS A 183 -10.77 -12.27 25.42
C HIS A 183 -11.98 -12.56 26.32
N SER A 184 -12.52 -11.53 26.96
CA SER A 184 -13.85 -11.56 27.55
C SER A 184 -14.86 -11.50 26.41
N ASN A 185 -15.30 -12.66 25.93
CA ASN A 185 -16.47 -12.74 25.07
C ASN A 185 -17.70 -12.33 25.91
N HIS A 186 -18.29 -11.18 25.56
CA HIS A 186 -19.66 -10.80 25.91
C HIS A 186 -20.45 -10.65 24.63
#